data_AF-A0A0Q7PYP8-F1
#
_entry.id   AF-A0A0Q7PYP8-F1
#
_cell.length_a   1.000
_cell.length_b   1.000
_cell.length_c   1.000
_cell.angle_alpha   90.00
_cell.angle_beta   90.00
_cell.angle_gamma   90.00
#
_symmetry.space_group_name_H-M   'P 1'
#
loop_
_entity.id
_entity.type
_entity.pdbx_description
1 polymer ?
#
loop_
_entity_poly.entity_id
_entity_poly.type
_entity_poly.pdbx_seq_one_letter_code
_entity_poly.pdbx_strand_id
1 'polypeptide(L)'
;MRLVVGKFDVDIWELPQSQAFRIEKGRPISIPSLLDTVCFSTDAVAISLLDSRVIATSKFRGTVRDKVLKFVSVPRGTELLQAVRIARLLVKLDLIPHFDIAKYFLAAIAEFGAAGLVKAEEKWKGRRVLDDFLVEGVRLLCESSVTTGVPATLSLDEELFSGEPSDVRVA
;
A
#
# COMPACT_ATOMS: atom_id res chain seq x y z
N MET A 1 -9.81 -20.04 -6.68
CA MET A 1 -11.24 -20.40 -6.56
C MET A 1 -11.94 -19.26 -5.83
N ARG A 2 -13.10 -18.79 -6.30
CA ARG A 2 -13.91 -17.83 -5.55
C ARG A 2 -15.11 -18.56 -4.96
N LEU A 3 -15.32 -18.42 -3.67
CA LEU A 3 -16.45 -18.97 -2.93
C LEU A 3 -17.34 -17.83 -2.44
N VAL A 4 -18.65 -18.04 -2.43
CA VAL A 4 -19.60 -17.16 -1.75
C VAL A 4 -19.95 -17.82 -0.42
N VAL A 5 -19.60 -17.17 0.69
CA VAL A 5 -19.90 -17.65 2.05
C VAL A 5 -20.88 -16.66 2.69
N GLY A 6 -22.16 -17.02 2.68
CA GLY A 6 -23.24 -16.11 3.09
C GLY A 6 -23.32 -14.90 2.15
N LYS A 7 -23.08 -13.69 2.70
CA LYS A 7 -23.06 -12.43 1.94
C LYS A 7 -21.66 -11.98 1.50
N PHE A 8 -20.64 -12.81 1.72
CA PHE A 8 -19.25 -12.46 1.48
C PHE A 8 -18.68 -13.24 0.30
N ASP A 9 -17.93 -12.53 -0.53
CA ASP A 9 -17.04 -13.13 -1.52
C ASP A 9 -15.70 -13.46 -0.87
N VAL A 10 -15.27 -14.72 -1.00
CA VAL A 10 -14.02 -15.24 -0.45
C VAL A 10 -13.17 -15.80 -1.59
N ASP A 11 -12.00 -15.22 -1.79
CA ASP A 11 -11.03 -15.73 -2.74
C ASP A 11 -10.08 -16.73 -2.06
N ILE A 12 -10.03 -17.95 -2.58
CA ILE A 12 -9.19 -19.05 -2.11
C ILE A 12 -8.14 -19.37 -3.16
N TRP A 13 -6.88 -19.36 -2.73
CA TRP A 13 -5.73 -19.66 -3.56
C TRP A 13 -4.97 -20.84 -2.97
N GLU A 14 -4.71 -21.85 -3.79
CA GLU A 14 -3.81 -22.91 -3.39
C GLU A 14 -2.38 -22.38 -3.34
N LEU A 15 -1.71 -22.59 -2.20
CA LEU A 15 -0.38 -22.09 -1.97
C LEU A 15 0.63 -22.53 -3.06
N PRO A 16 0.73 -23.82 -3.45
CA PRO A 16 1.60 -24.25 -4.55
C PRO A 16 1.31 -23.57 -5.90
N GLN A 17 0.07 -23.17 -6.13
CA GLN A 17 -0.37 -22.60 -7.41
C GLN A 17 -0.18 -21.09 -7.48
N SER A 18 0.19 -20.44 -6.37
CA SER A 18 0.38 -19.00 -6.30
C SER A 18 1.48 -18.54 -7.26
N GLN A 19 1.27 -17.38 -7.91
CA GLN A 19 2.20 -16.84 -8.90
C GLN A 19 3.63 -16.66 -8.34
N ALA A 20 3.74 -16.35 -7.04
CA ALA A 20 4.99 -16.31 -6.28
C ALA A 20 5.90 -17.52 -6.56
N PHE A 21 5.38 -18.74 -6.44
CA PHE A 21 6.15 -19.98 -6.60
C PHE A 21 6.32 -20.41 -8.06
N ARG A 22 5.53 -19.84 -8.98
CA ARG A 22 5.72 -20.05 -10.42
C ARG A 22 6.94 -19.27 -10.94
N ILE A 23 7.15 -18.06 -10.40
CA ILE A 23 8.26 -17.18 -10.79
C ILE A 23 9.54 -17.57 -10.05
N GLU A 24 9.47 -17.87 -8.75
CA GLU A 24 10.63 -18.21 -7.93
C GLU A 24 10.77 -19.73 -7.75
N LYS A 25 11.11 -20.42 -8.85
CA LYS A 25 11.33 -21.86 -8.86
C LYS A 25 12.41 -22.26 -7.85
N GLY A 26 12.08 -23.21 -6.97
CA GLY A 26 13.02 -23.78 -5.98
C GLY A 26 12.86 -23.27 -4.55
N ARG A 27 12.00 -22.28 -4.29
CA ARG A 27 11.63 -21.94 -2.90
C ARG A 27 10.75 -23.04 -2.28
N PRO A 28 10.92 -23.33 -0.98
CA PRO A 28 10.01 -24.23 -0.28
C PRO A 28 8.60 -23.63 -0.27
N ILE A 29 7.60 -24.47 -0.54
CA ILE A 29 6.20 -24.05 -0.55
C ILE A 29 5.75 -23.90 0.91
N SER A 30 5.73 -22.66 1.39
CA SER A 30 5.38 -22.34 2.77
C SER A 30 4.79 -20.93 2.89
N ILE A 31 4.02 -20.68 3.95
CA ILE A 31 3.48 -19.33 4.23
C ILE A 31 4.61 -18.30 4.43
N PRO A 32 5.67 -18.56 5.23
CA PRO A 32 6.80 -17.63 5.32
C PRO A 32 7.40 -17.30 3.95
N SER A 33 7.61 -18.30 3.09
CA SER A 33 8.16 -18.09 1.76
C SER A 33 7.24 -17.27 0.86
N LEU A 34 5.91 -17.44 0.96
CA LEU A 34 4.95 -16.59 0.26
C LEU A 34 5.03 -15.13 0.73
N LEU A 35 5.08 -14.91 2.04
CA LEU A 35 5.14 -13.56 2.61
C LEU A 35 6.40 -12.79 2.20
N ASP A 36 7.49 -13.48 1.84
CA ASP A 36 8.70 -12.87 1.30
C ASP A 36 8.63 -12.50 -0.20
N THR A 37 7.53 -12.83 -0.88
CA THR A 37 7.32 -12.53 -2.31
C THR A 37 6.31 -11.42 -2.59
N VAL A 38 5.58 -10.98 -1.56
CA VAL A 38 4.62 -9.88 -1.71
C VAL A 38 5.32 -8.58 -2.11
N CYS A 39 4.57 -7.63 -2.66
CA CYS A 39 5.14 -6.35 -3.11
C CYS A 39 5.47 -5.44 -1.92
N PHE A 40 4.49 -5.18 -1.04
CA PHE A 40 4.61 -4.19 0.04
C PHE A 40 4.75 -4.83 1.40
N SER A 41 5.48 -4.18 2.29
CA SER A 41 5.67 -4.63 3.67
C SER A 41 4.38 -4.74 4.47
N THR A 42 3.35 -3.94 4.13
CA THR A 42 2.01 -4.02 4.72
C THR A 42 1.29 -5.35 4.44
N ASP A 43 1.69 -6.05 3.38
CA ASP A 43 1.07 -7.31 2.95
C ASP A 43 1.76 -8.54 3.56
N ALA A 44 2.91 -8.36 4.22
CA ALA A 44 3.78 -9.44 4.66
C ALA A 44 3.37 -10.02 6.03
N VAL A 45 2.07 -10.30 6.17
CA VAL A 45 1.42 -10.87 7.35
C VAL A 45 0.35 -11.89 6.93
N ALA A 46 0.22 -12.97 7.68
CA ALA A 46 -0.83 -13.97 7.56
C ALA A 46 -1.39 -14.31 8.94
N ILE A 47 -2.67 -14.65 8.98
CA ILE A 47 -3.36 -15.13 10.19
C ILE A 47 -3.95 -16.50 9.86
N SER A 48 -3.63 -17.49 10.67
CA SER A 48 -4.22 -18.81 10.57
C SER A 48 -5.64 -18.78 11.10
N LEU A 49 -6.60 -19.27 10.30
CA LEU A 49 -8.01 -19.37 10.71
C LEU A 49 -8.26 -20.55 11.66
N LEU A 50 -7.34 -21.52 11.74
CA LEU A 50 -7.48 -22.71 12.57
C LEU A 50 -7.19 -22.42 14.04
N ASP A 51 -6.09 -21.70 14.30
CA ASP A 51 -5.54 -21.49 15.64
C ASP A 51 -5.30 -20.00 15.96
N SER A 52 -5.76 -19.08 15.11
CA SER A 52 -5.55 -17.62 15.24
C SER A 52 -4.09 -17.18 15.29
N ARG A 53 -3.14 -18.06 14.95
CA ARG A 53 -1.73 -17.73 14.97
C ARG A 53 -1.39 -16.70 13.90
N VAL A 54 -0.70 -15.63 14.31
CA VAL A 54 -0.21 -14.59 13.40
C VAL A 54 1.23 -14.89 12.97
N ILE A 55 1.47 -14.89 11.67
CA ILE A 55 2.79 -15.01 11.06
C ILE A 55 3.08 -13.69 10.34
N ALA A 56 3.98 -12.88 10.89
CA ALA A 56 4.36 -11.59 10.33
C ALA A 56 5.87 -11.50 10.15
N THR A 57 6.31 -11.03 8.98
CA THR A 57 7.72 -10.80 8.68
C THR A 57 8.29 -9.63 9.49
N SER A 58 9.62 -9.54 9.58
CA SER A 58 10.30 -8.39 10.17
C SER A 58 9.97 -7.09 9.44
N LYS A 59 9.79 -7.13 8.11
CA LYS A 59 9.41 -5.97 7.27
C LYS A 59 8.04 -5.42 7.65
N PHE A 60 7.04 -6.30 7.84
CA PHE A 60 5.71 -5.87 8.33
C PHE A 60 5.81 -5.24 9.72
N ARG A 61 6.49 -5.90 10.65
CA ARG A 61 6.65 -5.39 12.03
C ARG A 61 7.34 -4.03 12.07
N GLY A 62 8.38 -3.83 11.24
CA GLY A 62 9.05 -2.54 11.10
C GLY A 62 8.13 -1.47 10.51
N THR A 63 7.27 -1.82 9.55
CA THR A 63 6.29 -0.88 8.97
C THR A 63 5.28 -0.40 10.01
N VAL A 64 4.77 -1.31 10.83
CA VAL A 64 3.83 -0.95 11.90
C VAL A 64 4.50 -0.09 12.97
N ARG A 65 5.72 -0.43 13.36
CA ARG A 65 6.47 0.28 14.40
C ARG A 65 6.92 1.67 13.96
N ASP A 66 7.55 1.74 12.79
CA ASP A 66 8.26 2.93 12.32
C ASP A 66 7.38 3.79 11.39
N LYS A 67 6.17 3.32 11.07
CA LYS A 67 5.26 3.93 10.08
C LYS A 67 5.87 4.07 8.68
N VAL A 68 6.88 3.26 8.34
CA VAL A 68 7.56 3.34 7.04
C VAL A 68 7.10 2.24 6.09
N LEU A 69 6.53 2.61 4.95
CA LEU A 69 6.23 1.70 3.84
C LEU A 69 7.52 1.29 3.12
N LYS A 70 7.73 -0.02 2.93
CA LYS A 70 8.89 -0.59 2.23
C LYS A 70 8.45 -1.61 1.19
N PHE A 71 9.27 -1.82 0.17
CA PHE A 71 9.14 -3.00 -0.68
C PHE A 71 9.59 -4.25 0.09
N VAL A 72 8.85 -5.33 -0.10
CA VAL A 72 9.31 -6.68 0.25
C VAL A 72 10.03 -7.28 -0.94
N SER A 73 9.37 -7.27 -2.10
CA SER A 73 9.93 -7.57 -3.42
C SER A 73 9.75 -6.36 -4.32
N VAL A 74 10.85 -5.88 -4.92
CA VAL A 74 10.86 -4.67 -5.75
C VAL A 74 10.38 -5.02 -7.16
N PRO A 75 9.36 -4.34 -7.71
CA PRO A 75 8.94 -4.54 -9.09
C PRO A 75 10.08 -4.24 -10.08
N ARG A 76 10.17 -5.02 -11.18
CA ARG A 76 11.22 -4.85 -12.21
C ARG A 76 11.04 -3.59 -13.08
N GLY A 77 9.89 -2.95 -12.98
CA GLY A 77 9.56 -1.72 -13.69
C GLY A 77 8.44 -0.96 -12.99
N THR A 78 8.23 0.25 -13.44
CA THR A 78 7.12 1.12 -13.05
C THR A 78 5.80 0.54 -13.57
N GLU A 79 4.86 0.31 -12.66
CA GLU A 79 3.56 -0.24 -12.96
C GLU A 79 2.50 0.64 -12.32
N LEU A 80 1.50 1.03 -13.13
CA LEU A 80 0.50 2.03 -12.74
C LEU A 80 -0.29 1.63 -11.49
N LEU A 81 -0.68 0.36 -11.36
CA LEU A 81 -1.46 -0.11 -10.21
C LEU A 81 -0.66 -0.10 -8.91
N GLN A 82 0.64 -0.34 -8.99
CA GLN A 82 1.56 -0.35 -7.85
C GLN A 82 1.80 1.08 -7.39
N ALA A 83 1.94 2.03 -8.31
CA ALA A 83 2.02 3.46 -7.99
C ALA A 83 0.74 3.94 -7.29
N VAL A 84 -0.44 3.60 -7.82
CA VAL A 84 -1.73 3.87 -7.16
C VAL A 84 -1.78 3.25 -5.77
N ARG A 85 -1.31 2.02 -5.62
CA ARG A 85 -1.29 1.32 -4.34
C ARG A 85 -0.36 1.98 -3.33
N ILE A 86 0.81 2.47 -3.76
CA ILE A 86 1.72 3.27 -2.92
C ILE A 86 0.99 4.50 -2.38
N ALA A 87 0.43 5.33 -3.27
CA ALA A 87 -0.26 6.56 -2.86
C ALA A 87 -1.40 6.27 -1.88
N ARG A 88 -2.22 5.24 -2.15
CA ARG A 88 -3.29 4.83 -1.23
C ARG A 88 -2.77 4.36 0.12
N LEU A 89 -1.68 3.59 0.16
CA LEU A 89 -1.13 3.09 1.42
C LEU A 89 -0.55 4.24 2.26
N LEU A 90 0.16 5.17 1.64
CA LEU A 90 0.71 6.34 2.32
C LEU A 90 -0.41 7.22 2.90
N VAL A 91 -1.45 7.51 2.11
CA VAL A 91 -2.58 8.34 2.55
C VAL A 91 -3.44 7.63 3.59
N LYS A 92 -3.91 6.41 3.31
CA LYS A 92 -4.92 5.75 4.18
C LYS A 92 -4.39 5.26 5.50
N LEU A 93 -3.11 4.88 5.53
CA LEU A 93 -2.49 4.29 6.71
C LEU A 93 -1.54 5.27 7.41
N ASP A 94 -1.46 6.50 6.91
CA ASP A 94 -0.54 7.54 7.38
C ASP A 94 0.89 6.99 7.48
N LEU A 95 1.37 6.50 6.34
CA LEU A 95 2.70 5.90 6.23
C LEU A 95 3.65 6.86 5.51
N ILE A 96 4.91 6.72 5.88
CA ILE A 96 6.04 7.41 5.30
C ILE A 96 6.70 6.52 4.23
N PRO A 97 7.04 7.02 3.04
CA PRO A 97 7.71 6.22 2.04
C PRO A 97 9.18 6.04 2.39
N HIS A 98 9.64 4.79 2.38
CA HIS A 98 11.08 4.50 2.28
C HIS A 98 11.65 5.04 0.96
N PHE A 99 12.96 5.29 0.94
CA PHE A 99 13.67 5.82 -0.22
C PHE A 99 13.37 5.09 -1.55
N ASP A 100 13.35 3.76 -1.55
CA ASP A 100 13.06 2.98 -2.77
C ASP A 100 11.60 3.12 -3.22
N ILE A 101 10.66 3.22 -2.28
CA ILE A 101 9.25 3.48 -2.57
C ILE A 101 9.10 4.88 -3.18
N ALA A 102 9.78 5.87 -2.59
CA ALA A 102 9.75 7.24 -3.04
C ALA A 102 10.31 7.38 -4.47
N LYS A 103 11.49 6.80 -4.73
CA LYS A 103 12.08 6.75 -6.08
C LYS A 103 11.16 6.09 -7.10
N TYR A 104 10.61 4.94 -6.74
CA TYR A 104 9.68 4.21 -7.61
C TYR A 104 8.45 5.04 -7.94
N PHE A 105 7.86 5.69 -6.93
CA PHE A 105 6.66 6.50 -7.11
C PHE A 105 6.92 7.72 -8.00
N LEU A 106 8.04 8.44 -7.79
CA LEU A 106 8.40 9.59 -8.62
C LEU A 106 8.65 9.19 -10.07
N ALA A 107 9.29 8.04 -10.31
CA ALA A 107 9.45 7.51 -11.65
C ALA A 107 8.09 7.18 -12.31
N ALA A 108 7.16 6.58 -11.55
CA ALA A 108 5.81 6.29 -12.04
C ALA A 108 5.01 7.57 -12.33
N ILE A 109 5.16 8.63 -11.52
CA ILE A 109 4.55 9.94 -11.79
C ILE A 109 5.12 10.55 -13.06
N ALA A 110 6.42 10.48 -13.27
CA ALA A 110 7.06 10.98 -14.49
C ALA A 110 6.57 10.24 -15.75
N GLU A 111 6.29 8.94 -15.63
CA GLU A 111 5.84 8.11 -16.75
C GLU A 111 4.34 8.25 -17.04
N PHE A 112 3.49 8.17 -16.02
CA PHE A 112 2.04 8.06 -16.19
C PHE A 112 1.28 9.35 -15.89
N GLY A 113 1.90 10.30 -15.20
CA GLY A 113 1.26 11.52 -14.70
C GLY A 113 0.25 11.29 -13.57
N ALA A 114 -0.01 12.34 -12.79
CA ALA A 114 -0.96 12.28 -11.66
C ALA A 114 -2.37 11.87 -12.11
N ALA A 115 -2.88 12.46 -13.20
CA ALA A 115 -4.17 12.12 -13.77
C ALA A 115 -4.27 10.64 -14.19
N GLY A 116 -3.17 10.03 -14.64
CA GLY A 116 -3.10 8.62 -14.99
C GLY A 116 -3.31 7.72 -13.77
N LEU A 117 -2.70 8.07 -12.64
CA LEU A 117 -2.87 7.35 -11.37
C LEU A 117 -4.30 7.48 -10.84
N VAL A 118 -4.85 8.70 -10.83
CA VAL A 118 -6.23 8.96 -10.41
C VAL A 118 -7.22 8.13 -11.22
N LYS A 119 -7.10 8.17 -12.56
CA LYS A 119 -7.96 7.38 -13.46
C LYS A 119 -7.80 5.88 -13.27
N ALA A 120 -6.60 5.40 -12.96
CA ALA A 120 -6.37 3.98 -12.70
C ALA A 120 -7.01 3.51 -11.39
N GLU A 121 -7.11 4.37 -10.38
CA GLU A 121 -7.80 4.06 -9.13
C GLU A 121 -9.30 3.85 -9.35
N GLU A 122 -9.94 4.57 -10.28
CA GLU A 122 -11.38 4.43 -10.56
C GLU A 122 -11.77 2.98 -10.96
N LYS A 123 -10.81 2.20 -11.46
CA LYS A 123 -11.01 0.77 -11.76
C LYS A 123 -11.25 -0.07 -10.50
N TRP A 124 -10.89 0.43 -9.31
CA TRP A 124 -11.13 -0.20 -8.02
C TRP A 124 -12.52 0.20 -7.49
N LYS A 125 -13.54 -0.39 -8.11
CA LYS A 125 -14.98 -0.33 -7.81
C LYS A 125 -15.36 0.29 -6.44
N GLY A 126 -15.54 1.62 -6.40
CA GLY A 126 -16.45 2.28 -5.46
C GLY A 126 -15.88 2.98 -4.22
N ARG A 127 -14.56 3.08 -4.04
CA ARG A 127 -13.98 3.95 -2.99
C ARG A 127 -12.73 4.66 -3.50
N ARG A 128 -12.96 5.72 -4.28
CA ARG A 128 -11.92 6.68 -4.69
C ARG A 128 -11.33 7.30 -3.43
N VAL A 129 -10.01 7.27 -3.33
CA VAL A 129 -9.26 7.87 -2.24
C VAL A 129 -8.33 8.93 -2.78
N LEU A 130 -7.84 8.77 -4.00
CA LEU A 130 -6.90 9.68 -4.63
C LEU A 130 -7.63 10.71 -5.49
N ASP A 131 -7.32 11.96 -5.24
CA ASP A 131 -7.53 13.08 -6.14
C ASP A 131 -6.18 13.70 -6.52
N ASP A 132 -6.22 14.73 -7.38
CA ASP A 132 -5.01 15.37 -7.85
C ASP A 132 -4.20 15.99 -6.69
N PHE A 133 -4.88 16.52 -5.67
CA PHE A 133 -4.25 17.12 -4.49
C PHE A 133 -3.51 16.07 -3.65
N LEU A 134 -4.14 14.92 -3.39
CA LEU A 134 -3.53 13.85 -2.61
C LEU A 134 -2.37 13.19 -3.36
N VAL A 135 -2.48 13.02 -4.68
CA VAL A 135 -1.38 12.52 -5.49
C VAL A 135 -0.19 13.48 -5.46
N GLU A 136 -0.47 14.78 -5.53
CA GLU A 136 0.55 15.82 -5.44
C GLU A 136 1.21 15.87 -4.04
N GLY A 137 0.42 15.76 -2.97
CA GLY A 137 0.94 15.65 -1.60
C GLY A 137 1.87 14.44 -1.44
N VAL A 138 1.50 13.28 -1.99
CA VAL A 138 2.36 12.09 -2.02
C VAL A 138 3.61 12.30 -2.87
N ARG A 139 3.53 13.03 -3.99
CA ARG A 139 4.69 13.38 -4.80
C ARG A 139 5.69 14.19 -3.99
N LEU A 140 5.26 15.29 -3.36
CA LEU A 140 6.09 16.16 -2.54
C LEU A 140 6.73 15.40 -1.37
N LEU A 141 5.97 14.53 -0.71
CA LEU A 141 6.46 13.64 0.33
C LEU A 141 7.62 12.75 -0.17
N CYS A 142 7.43 12.13 -1.33
CA CYS A 142 8.45 11.28 -1.94
C CYS A 142 9.70 12.09 -2.33
N GLU A 143 9.55 13.31 -2.84
CA GLU A 143 10.68 14.21 -3.16
C GLU A 143 11.49 14.56 -1.92
N SER A 144 10.81 14.84 -0.81
CA SER A 144 11.46 15.11 0.48
C SER A 144 12.26 13.89 0.97
N SER A 145 11.67 12.68 0.90
CA SER A 145 12.36 11.44 1.28
C SER A 145 13.60 11.14 0.42
N VAL A 146 13.57 11.48 -0.88
CA VAL A 146 14.71 11.27 -1.78
C VAL A 146 15.82 12.30 -1.51
N THR A 147 15.44 13.56 -1.31
CA THR A 147 16.39 14.67 -1.10
C THR A 147 17.15 14.54 0.22
N THR A 148 16.45 14.19 1.29
CA THR A 148 17.04 14.10 2.63
C THR A 148 17.74 12.76 2.88
N GLY A 149 17.41 11.74 2.09
CA GLY A 149 17.82 10.35 2.37
C GLY A 149 17.18 9.77 3.63
N VAL A 150 16.21 10.49 4.23
CA VAL A 150 15.53 10.14 5.48
C VAL A 150 14.03 10.04 5.19
N PRO A 151 13.28 9.12 5.84
CA PRO A 151 11.84 9.01 5.66
C PRO A 151 11.12 10.33 6.05
N ALA A 152 10.39 10.97 5.12
CA ALA A 152 9.67 12.23 5.33
C ALA A 152 8.18 12.02 5.68
N THR A 153 7.58 12.91 6.48
CA THR A 153 6.16 12.86 6.88
C THR A 153 5.28 13.78 6.04
N LEU A 154 4.02 13.38 5.80
CA LEU A 154 3.01 14.26 5.21
C LEU A 154 2.53 15.24 6.29
N SER A 155 2.90 16.51 6.18
CA SER A 155 2.14 17.58 6.84
C SER A 155 1.02 18.00 5.89
N LEU A 156 -0.19 17.49 6.12
CA LEU A 156 -1.38 18.12 5.54
C LEU A 156 -1.65 19.35 6.41
N ASP A 157 -1.52 20.56 5.84
CA ASP A 157 -1.83 21.80 6.55
C ASP A 157 -3.26 21.71 7.12
N GLU A 158 -3.39 21.76 8.45
CA GLU A 158 -4.67 21.69 9.18
C GLU A 158 -5.57 22.91 8.90
N GLU A 159 -5.10 23.91 8.14
CA GLU A 159 -5.83 25.15 7.85
C GLU A 159 -6.98 24.98 6.84
N LEU A 160 -7.15 23.82 6.21
CA LEU A 160 -8.27 23.53 5.30
C LEU A 160 -9.50 22.90 5.98
N PHE A 161 -9.44 22.62 7.29
CA PHE A 161 -10.56 22.05 8.06
C PHE A 161 -10.95 22.86 9.31
N SER A 162 -10.58 24.15 9.40
CA SER A 162 -11.10 25.07 10.42
C SER A 162 -12.48 25.63 10.05
N GLY A 163 -13.40 24.76 9.66
CA GLY A 163 -14.83 25.07 9.72
C GLY A 163 -15.27 24.93 11.17
N GLU A 164 -15.58 26.05 11.83
CA GLU A 164 -16.02 26.09 13.23
C GLU A 164 -17.10 25.02 13.53
N PRO A 165 -17.02 24.32 14.67
CA PRO A 165 -18.09 23.45 15.11
C PRO A 165 -19.31 24.30 15.47
N SER A 166 -20.34 24.25 14.63
CA SER A 166 -21.66 24.79 14.99
C SER A 166 -22.33 23.83 15.98
N ASP A 167 -22.63 24.36 17.16
CA ASP A 167 -23.41 23.68 18.21
C ASP A 167 -24.79 23.26 17.66
N VAL A 168 -24.99 21.96 17.44
CA VAL A 168 -26.33 21.40 17.29
C VAL A 168 -26.72 20.78 18.63
N ARG A 169 -27.50 21.53 19.41
CA ARG A 169 -28.26 20.99 20.53
C ARG A 169 -29.42 20.16 19.97
N VAL A 170 -29.44 18.87 20.29
CA VAL A 170 -30.62 18.04 20.07
C VAL A 170 -31.57 18.28 21.24
N ALA A 171 -32.73 18.85 20.94
CA ALA A 171 -33.90 18.85 21.81
C ALA A 171 -34.72 17.57 21.59
#